data_AF-A0A8X6NMA3-F1
#
_entry.id   AF-A0A8X6NMA3-F1
#
_cell.length_a   1.000
_cell.length_b   1.000
_cell.length_c   1.000
_cell.angle_alpha   90.00
_cell.angle_beta   90.00
_cell.angle_gamma   90.00
#
_symmetry.space_group_name_H-M   'P 1'
#
loop_
_entity.id
_entity.type
_entity.pdbx_description
1 polymer ?
#
loop_
_entity_poly.entity_id
_entity_poly.type
_entity_poly.pdbx_seq_one_letter_code
_entity_poly.pdbx_strand_id
1 'polypeptide(L)'
;MSSGNEDFNIDSRLDSDGLNADAEASFLQDLVNGRPVRKSNSLHKMKSEKNYSKVLVIYTGGTIGMIRNEKGAYVSKSNMMEMKIKSYPQLHDPVTAEDYKTICSDANFLVLPDTGEPSRVVYAVYEYDPLLDSSNMTMDDWIRIAMDIKKSYEEFNGFIVLHGTDTMAYTASALSFMLENLGKTVIITGSQIPLYEARSDGRDNLMNSLIIAGNYCIPEVTILFNNKLFRGNRTSKISTSSLDAFSSPNLPPLVKMGISIHIEWRNVFRPSSIEKFSVHSSLNHNVGLLRLFPSITVEVVRAFLSPPIEGVVLQTYGAGNGPSQRKDLFDELKRANRRGVIIVNCTQCSLGQVDPSYETGRVC
;
A
#
# COMPACT_ATOMS: atom_id res chain seq x y z
N MET A 1 -51.30 -60.89 -14.50
CA MET A 1 -51.13 -61.65 -15.75
C MET A 1 -50.98 -60.58 -16.83
N SER A 2 -49.78 -60.26 -17.32
CA SER A 2 -48.96 -61.03 -18.29
C SER A 2 -49.77 -61.30 -19.55
N SER A 3 -49.40 -60.91 -20.78
CA SER A 3 -48.10 -60.54 -21.43
C SER A 3 -48.40 -59.69 -22.69
N GLY A 4 -47.49 -59.04 -23.44
CA GLY A 4 -46.03 -58.81 -23.35
C GLY A 4 -45.43 -58.52 -24.74
N ASN A 5 -44.42 -57.63 -24.85
CA ASN A 5 -43.44 -57.43 -25.95
C ASN A 5 -43.96 -57.17 -27.40
N GLU A 6 -43.26 -56.58 -28.38
CA GLU A 6 -41.89 -56.05 -28.64
C GLU A 6 -42.03 -55.07 -29.86
N ASP A 7 -41.24 -54.05 -30.17
CA ASP A 7 -40.30 -53.13 -29.47
C ASP A 7 -40.00 -51.93 -30.44
N PHE A 8 -39.28 -50.87 -30.05
CA PHE A 8 -38.44 -50.03 -30.96
C PHE A 8 -37.52 -49.04 -30.20
N ASN A 9 -36.27 -49.48 -29.96
CA ASN A 9 -35.02 -48.71 -29.79
C ASN A 9 -35.04 -47.28 -29.20
N ILE A 10 -34.50 -47.16 -27.99
CA ILE A 10 -33.78 -45.97 -27.52
C ILE A 10 -32.29 -46.33 -27.51
N ASP A 11 -31.47 -45.68 -28.35
CA ASP A 11 -30.01 -45.79 -28.26
C ASP A 11 -29.42 -44.67 -27.38
N SER A 12 -28.19 -44.88 -26.98
CA SER A 12 -27.61 -44.54 -25.69
C SER A 12 -26.55 -43.44 -25.79
N ARG A 13 -26.45 -42.63 -24.72
CA ARG A 13 -25.19 -42.23 -24.06
C ARG A 13 -25.48 -41.32 -22.86
N LEU A 14 -25.57 -41.94 -21.70
CA LEU A 14 -25.20 -41.31 -20.44
C LEU A 14 -23.70 -41.54 -20.28
N ASP A 15 -22.90 -40.48 -20.35
CA ASP A 15 -21.51 -40.51 -19.87
C ASP A 15 -21.41 -39.66 -18.60
N SER A 16 -20.66 -40.18 -17.64
CA SER A 16 -20.66 -39.81 -16.24
C SER A 16 -19.82 -38.57 -15.93
N ASP A 17 -20.39 -37.61 -15.19
CA ASP A 17 -19.62 -36.74 -14.31
C ASP A 17 -19.14 -37.54 -13.09
N GLY A 18 -18.13 -38.36 -13.31
CA GLY A 18 -17.40 -39.07 -12.27
C GLY A 18 -16.52 -38.13 -11.47
N LEU A 19 -17.10 -37.39 -10.52
CA LEU A 19 -16.33 -36.77 -9.44
C LEU A 19 -15.57 -37.88 -8.70
N ASN A 20 -14.25 -37.85 -8.83
CA ASN A 20 -13.39 -38.96 -8.46
C ASN A 20 -13.27 -39.09 -6.93
N ALA A 21 -14.10 -39.93 -6.33
CA ALA A 21 -14.16 -40.14 -4.87
C ALA A 21 -12.81 -40.55 -4.25
N ASP A 22 -11.93 -41.20 -5.03
CA ASP A 22 -10.57 -41.56 -4.59
C ASP A 22 -9.68 -40.32 -4.34
N ALA A 23 -9.96 -39.18 -4.99
CA ALA A 23 -9.20 -37.95 -4.83
C ALA A 23 -9.51 -37.24 -3.49
N GLU A 24 -10.78 -37.20 -3.07
CA GLU A 24 -11.16 -36.66 -1.76
C GLU A 24 -10.70 -37.59 -0.62
N ALA A 25 -10.82 -38.91 -0.81
CA ALA A 25 -10.29 -39.90 0.13
C ALA A 25 -8.78 -39.74 0.32
N SER A 26 -8.01 -39.64 -0.77
CA SER A 26 -6.56 -39.41 -0.72
C SER A 26 -6.19 -38.11 0.00
N PHE A 27 -6.94 -37.02 -0.20
CA PHE A 27 -6.66 -35.73 0.40
C PHE A 27 -6.87 -35.74 1.93
N LEU A 28 -7.93 -36.39 2.39
CA LEU A 28 -8.19 -36.60 3.82
C LEU A 28 -7.15 -37.55 4.45
N GLN A 29 -6.71 -38.58 3.72
CA GLN A 29 -5.65 -39.49 4.17
C GLN A 29 -4.30 -38.78 4.35
N ASP A 30 -3.93 -37.85 3.46
CA ASP A 30 -2.66 -37.12 3.53
C ASP A 30 -2.63 -36.10 4.70
N LEU A 31 -3.77 -35.49 5.04
CA LEU A 31 -3.92 -34.63 6.22
C LEU A 31 -3.71 -35.40 7.54
N VAL A 32 -4.23 -36.62 7.64
CA VAL A 32 -4.03 -37.49 8.82
C VAL A 32 -2.60 -38.01 8.93
N ASN A 33 -1.89 -38.17 7.81
CA ASN A 33 -0.53 -38.74 7.76
C ASN A 33 0.61 -37.70 7.76
N GLY A 34 0.31 -36.40 7.93
CA GLY A 34 1.32 -35.35 8.14
C GLY A 34 2.28 -35.12 6.97
N ARG A 35 1.89 -35.43 5.74
CA ARG A 35 2.74 -35.23 4.55
C ARG A 35 2.61 -33.79 4.01
N PRO A 36 3.71 -33.17 3.52
CA PRO A 36 3.68 -31.80 3.03
C PRO A 36 2.93 -31.70 1.69
N VAL A 37 1.82 -30.95 1.68
CA VAL A 37 0.98 -30.70 0.50
C VAL A 37 1.78 -29.98 -0.61
N ARG A 38 1.64 -30.43 -1.85
CA ARG A 38 2.33 -29.86 -3.02
C ARG A 38 1.92 -28.40 -3.27
N LYS A 39 2.91 -27.54 -3.55
CA LYS A 39 2.70 -26.12 -3.87
C LYS A 39 1.93 -25.96 -5.19
N SER A 40 0.76 -25.33 -5.13
CA SER A 40 0.02 -24.86 -6.30
C SER A 40 0.36 -23.40 -6.60
N ASN A 41 0.81 -23.10 -7.83
CA ASN A 41 1.12 -21.74 -8.29
C ASN A 41 -0.13 -20.94 -8.74
N SER A 42 -1.35 -21.48 -8.61
CA SER A 42 -2.55 -20.94 -9.27
C SER A 42 -3.40 -19.98 -8.42
N LEU A 43 -2.98 -19.62 -7.20
CA LEU A 43 -3.73 -18.73 -6.29
C LEU A 43 -3.39 -17.23 -6.39
N HIS A 44 -2.46 -16.84 -7.27
CA HIS A 44 -1.82 -15.50 -7.22
C HIS A 44 -2.28 -14.49 -8.29
N LYS A 45 -3.30 -14.82 -9.09
CA LYS A 45 -4.01 -13.86 -9.94
C LYS A 45 -5.46 -13.75 -9.46
N MET A 46 -6.06 -12.57 -9.51
CA MET A 46 -7.49 -12.42 -9.19
C MET A 46 -8.33 -13.23 -10.18
N LYS A 47 -8.92 -14.33 -9.72
CA LYS A 47 -10.00 -15.01 -10.45
C LYS A 47 -11.30 -14.24 -10.26
N SER A 48 -11.46 -13.18 -11.03
CA SER A 48 -12.77 -12.55 -11.23
C SER A 48 -13.51 -13.34 -12.31
N GLU A 49 -14.79 -13.65 -12.08
CA GLU A 49 -15.69 -14.16 -13.14
C GLU A 49 -15.99 -13.10 -14.22
N LYS A 50 -15.57 -11.86 -13.98
CA LYS A 50 -15.71 -10.71 -14.87
C LYS A 50 -14.33 -10.28 -15.36
N ASN A 51 -14.17 -10.04 -16.66
CA ASN A 51 -12.90 -9.63 -17.29
C ASN A 51 -12.46 -8.17 -16.97
N TYR A 52 -12.87 -7.63 -15.82
CA TYR A 52 -12.51 -6.28 -15.37
C TYR A 52 -12.33 -6.21 -13.86
N SER A 53 -11.65 -5.16 -13.41
CA SER A 53 -11.52 -4.78 -12.01
C SER A 53 -11.85 -3.30 -11.82
N LYS A 54 -12.39 -2.95 -10.65
CA LYS A 54 -12.63 -1.57 -10.22
C LYS A 54 -11.49 -1.10 -9.31
N VAL A 55 -10.85 0.04 -9.61
CA VAL A 55 -9.84 0.67 -8.76
C VAL A 55 -10.30 2.08 -8.34
N LEU A 56 -10.20 2.41 -7.05
CA LEU A 56 -10.48 3.78 -6.57
C LEU A 56 -9.17 4.56 -6.48
N VAL A 57 -9.11 5.71 -7.16
CA VAL A 57 -7.99 6.66 -7.08
C VAL A 57 -8.39 7.83 -6.19
N ILE A 58 -7.94 7.83 -4.94
CA ILE A 58 -8.12 8.94 -4.00
C ILE A 58 -7.04 9.98 -4.28
N TYR A 59 -7.41 11.16 -4.76
CA TYR A 59 -6.46 12.25 -5.03
C TYR A 59 -6.44 13.25 -3.88
N THR A 60 -5.41 13.16 -3.03
CA THR A 60 -5.25 13.98 -1.82
C THR A 60 -4.47 15.27 -2.08
N GLY A 61 -3.61 15.27 -3.12
CA GLY A 61 -2.83 16.43 -3.54
C GLY A 61 -1.39 16.09 -3.93
N GLY A 62 -0.49 17.04 -3.68
CA GLY A 62 0.92 16.96 -4.09
C GLY A 62 1.18 17.19 -5.58
N THR A 63 2.47 17.20 -5.94
CA THR A 63 3.02 17.59 -7.25
C THR A 63 2.34 16.95 -8.45
N ILE A 64 1.85 15.71 -8.33
CA ILE A 64 1.29 14.95 -9.46
C ILE A 64 0.12 15.65 -10.16
N GLY A 65 -0.71 16.41 -9.44
CA GLY A 65 -1.78 17.22 -10.04
C GLY A 65 -1.59 18.74 -9.90
N MET A 66 -0.36 19.19 -9.63
CA MET A 66 -0.07 20.63 -9.63
C MET A 66 0.03 21.20 -11.06
N ILE A 67 -0.36 22.47 -11.22
CA ILE A 67 -0.14 23.26 -12.44
C ILE A 67 0.80 24.42 -12.14
N ARG A 68 1.45 24.98 -13.17
CA ARG A 68 2.14 26.26 -13.04
C ARG A 68 1.15 27.41 -13.05
N ASN A 69 1.29 28.33 -12.09
CA ASN A 69 0.64 29.63 -12.14
C ASN A 69 1.40 30.61 -13.05
N GLU A 70 0.89 31.83 -13.21
CA GLU A 70 1.50 32.89 -14.05
C GLU A 70 2.94 33.25 -13.63
N LYS A 71 3.32 33.00 -12.38
CA LYS A 71 4.67 33.22 -11.84
C LYS A 71 5.58 31.98 -12.01
N GLY A 72 5.11 30.95 -12.72
CA GLY A 72 5.84 29.71 -12.98
C GLY A 72 5.90 28.72 -11.80
N ALA A 73 5.34 29.07 -10.64
CA ALA A 73 5.34 28.23 -9.44
C ALA A 73 4.23 27.17 -9.52
N TYR A 74 4.51 25.97 -9.00
CA TYR A 74 3.53 24.90 -8.93
C TYR A 74 2.50 25.16 -7.82
N VAL A 75 1.22 24.98 -8.15
CA VAL A 75 0.08 25.11 -7.24
C VAL A 75 -0.94 24.01 -7.51
N SER A 76 -1.61 23.54 -6.46
CA SER A 76 -2.78 22.66 -6.59
C SER A 76 -3.93 23.41 -7.25
N LYS A 77 -4.67 22.74 -8.15
CA LYS A 77 -5.91 23.29 -8.74
C LYS A 77 -6.97 22.21 -8.85
N SER A 78 -8.07 22.38 -8.13
CA SER A 78 -9.16 21.42 -8.08
C SER A 78 -9.91 21.30 -9.43
N ASN A 79 -10.59 20.17 -9.62
CA ASN A 79 -11.36 19.75 -10.79
C ASN A 79 -10.55 19.65 -12.09
N MET A 80 -9.23 19.47 -11.99
CA MET A 80 -8.33 19.33 -13.14
C MET A 80 -7.94 17.89 -13.45
N MET A 81 -7.89 17.00 -12.45
CA MET A 81 -7.28 15.68 -12.58
C MET A 81 -8.02 14.80 -13.60
N GLU A 82 -9.32 14.59 -13.40
CA GLU A 82 -10.15 13.75 -14.28
C GLU A 82 -10.17 14.29 -15.72
N MET A 83 -10.38 15.61 -15.89
CA MET A 83 -10.40 16.28 -17.20
C MET A 83 -9.07 16.10 -17.94
N LYS A 84 -7.94 16.20 -17.25
CA LYS A 84 -6.62 15.99 -17.84
C LYS A 84 -6.36 14.52 -18.17
N ILE A 85 -6.75 13.59 -17.30
CA ILE A 85 -6.61 12.15 -17.56
C ILE A 85 -7.40 11.74 -18.81
N LYS A 86 -8.61 12.25 -19.02
CA LYS A 86 -9.40 12.02 -20.25
C LYS A 86 -8.69 12.49 -21.54
N SER A 87 -7.70 13.38 -21.45
CA SER A 87 -6.88 13.83 -22.59
C SER A 87 -5.62 13.00 -22.85
N TYR A 88 -5.33 11.97 -22.04
CA TYR A 88 -4.17 11.09 -22.17
C TYR A 88 -4.60 9.67 -22.62
N PRO A 89 -4.44 9.30 -23.90
CA PRO A 89 -4.86 7.99 -24.41
C PRO A 89 -4.22 6.79 -23.71
N GLN A 90 -3.06 6.97 -23.08
CA GLN A 90 -2.39 5.93 -22.29
C GLN A 90 -2.99 5.71 -20.89
N LEU A 91 -3.84 6.62 -20.42
CA LEU A 91 -4.54 6.53 -19.13
C LEU A 91 -6.07 6.36 -19.31
N HIS A 92 -6.62 6.77 -20.45
CA HIS A 92 -8.05 6.65 -20.73
C HIS A 92 -8.32 6.17 -22.17
N ASP A 93 -9.02 5.05 -22.31
CA ASP A 93 -9.62 4.57 -23.55
C ASP A 93 -11.12 4.95 -23.58
N PRO A 94 -11.52 5.98 -24.35
CA PRO A 94 -12.89 6.44 -24.42
C PRO A 94 -13.79 5.53 -25.27
N VAL A 95 -13.23 4.65 -26.10
CA VAL A 95 -14.02 3.74 -26.95
C VAL A 95 -14.51 2.57 -26.11
N THR A 96 -13.60 1.86 -25.45
CA THR A 96 -13.96 0.78 -24.52
C THR A 96 -14.71 1.30 -23.29
N ALA A 97 -14.60 2.59 -22.93
CA ALA A 97 -15.42 3.17 -21.85
C ALA A 97 -16.93 3.07 -22.11
N GLU A 98 -17.40 3.04 -23.36
CA GLU A 98 -18.83 2.90 -23.66
C GLU A 98 -19.40 1.58 -23.09
N ASP A 99 -18.63 0.48 -23.20
CA ASP A 99 -19.01 -0.87 -22.78
C ASP A 99 -19.29 -0.98 -21.27
N TYR A 100 -18.74 -0.08 -20.46
CA TYR A 100 -18.82 -0.10 -19.00
C TYR A 100 -19.86 0.86 -18.40
N LYS A 101 -20.53 1.70 -19.21
CA LYS A 101 -21.50 2.70 -18.73
C LYS A 101 -22.71 2.12 -17.98
N THR A 102 -23.10 0.90 -18.31
CA THR A 102 -24.22 0.20 -17.63
C THR A 102 -23.78 -0.51 -16.34
N ILE A 103 -22.47 -0.67 -16.14
CA ILE A 103 -21.85 -1.41 -15.03
C ILE A 103 -21.33 -0.45 -13.95
N CYS A 104 -20.95 0.76 -14.35
CA CYS A 104 -20.49 1.83 -13.46
C CYS A 104 -21.59 2.90 -13.34
N SER A 105 -22.23 2.96 -12.18
CA SER A 105 -23.34 3.89 -11.90
C SER A 105 -22.91 5.35 -11.82
N ASP A 106 -21.63 5.63 -11.55
CA ASP A 106 -21.07 6.98 -11.59
C ASP A 106 -20.71 7.39 -13.03
N ALA A 107 -21.14 8.56 -13.48
CA ALA A 107 -20.93 9.05 -14.84
C ALA A 107 -19.45 9.37 -15.20
N ASN A 108 -18.54 9.33 -14.23
CA ASN A 108 -17.17 9.84 -14.32
C ASN A 108 -16.08 8.75 -14.25
N PHE A 109 -16.43 7.48 -14.47
CA PHE A 109 -15.40 6.42 -14.55
C PHE A 109 -14.46 6.61 -15.75
N LEU A 110 -13.28 6.03 -15.61
CA LEU A 110 -12.21 6.01 -16.59
C LEU A 110 -11.82 4.55 -16.83
N VAL A 111 -11.55 4.18 -18.08
CA VAL A 111 -11.05 2.84 -18.44
C VAL A 111 -9.61 2.96 -18.89
N LEU A 112 -8.69 2.22 -18.26
CA LEU A 112 -7.31 2.11 -18.72
C LEU A 112 -7.31 1.37 -20.08
N PRO A 113 -6.41 1.69 -21.04
CA PRO A 113 -6.21 0.89 -22.25
C PRO A 113 -5.89 -0.58 -21.97
N ASP A 114 -5.88 -1.41 -23.01
CA ASP A 114 -5.37 -2.78 -22.88
C ASP A 114 -3.87 -2.76 -22.57
N THR A 115 -3.48 -3.44 -21.49
CA THR A 115 -2.10 -3.57 -21.01
C THR A 115 -1.54 -4.98 -21.18
N GLY A 116 -2.30 -5.90 -21.79
CA GLY A 116 -1.97 -7.33 -21.88
C GLY A 116 -2.13 -8.11 -20.57
N GLU A 117 -2.73 -7.49 -19.55
CA GLU A 117 -3.03 -8.12 -18.26
C GLU A 117 -4.47 -8.70 -18.25
N PRO A 118 -4.78 -9.71 -17.41
CA PRO A 118 -6.04 -10.45 -17.48
C PRO A 118 -7.33 -9.65 -17.26
N SER A 119 -7.27 -8.55 -16.50
CA SER A 119 -8.44 -7.74 -16.15
C SER A 119 -8.31 -6.33 -16.72
N ARG A 120 -9.34 -5.90 -17.45
CA ARG A 120 -9.47 -4.50 -17.87
C ARG A 120 -9.66 -3.62 -16.63
N VAL A 121 -8.80 -2.63 -16.43
CA VAL A 121 -8.87 -1.77 -15.25
C VAL A 121 -9.84 -0.60 -15.50
N VAL A 122 -10.95 -0.61 -14.78
CA VAL A 122 -11.89 0.52 -14.70
C VAL A 122 -11.63 1.24 -13.38
N TYR A 123 -11.60 2.57 -13.38
CA TYR A 123 -11.27 3.33 -12.19
C TYR A 123 -12.05 4.64 -12.07
N ALA A 124 -12.22 5.08 -10.83
CA ALA A 124 -12.83 6.37 -10.50
C ALA A 124 -11.79 7.25 -9.78
N VAL A 125 -11.84 8.57 -10.00
CA VAL A 125 -11.00 9.54 -9.28
C VAL A 125 -11.87 10.27 -8.26
N TYR A 126 -11.60 10.04 -6.98
CA TYR A 126 -12.20 10.77 -5.88
C TYR A 126 -11.23 11.86 -5.42
N GLU A 127 -11.49 13.10 -5.84
CA GLU A 127 -10.64 14.25 -5.56
C GLU A 127 -11.02 14.89 -4.22
N TYR A 128 -10.01 15.18 -3.38
CA TYR A 128 -10.21 15.89 -2.12
C TYR A 128 -10.29 17.39 -2.34
N ASP A 129 -11.26 18.01 -1.65
CA ASP A 129 -11.28 19.44 -1.38
C ASP A 129 -11.01 19.67 0.13
N PRO A 130 -10.07 20.57 0.51
CA PRO A 130 -8.99 21.10 -0.34
C PRO A 130 -7.95 20.02 -0.71
N LEU A 131 -7.24 20.23 -1.82
CA LEU A 131 -6.04 19.48 -2.17
C LEU A 131 -4.84 19.95 -1.33
N LEU A 132 -4.11 19.02 -0.73
CA LEU A 132 -3.01 19.33 0.20
C LEU A 132 -1.63 19.19 -0.44
N ASP A 133 -0.71 20.08 -0.06
CA ASP A 133 0.71 19.76 -0.08
C ASP A 133 1.00 18.81 1.10
N SER A 134 1.74 17.73 0.86
CA SER A 134 1.88 16.69 1.89
C SER A 134 2.71 17.11 3.10
N SER A 135 3.46 18.21 3.02
CA SER A 135 4.08 18.88 4.19
C SER A 135 3.06 19.40 5.21
N ASN A 136 1.80 19.61 4.82
CA ASN A 136 0.71 20.05 5.70
C ASN A 136 -0.21 18.91 6.15
N MET A 137 0.04 17.66 5.73
CA MET A 137 -0.81 16.52 6.08
C MET A 137 -0.55 16.02 7.50
N THR A 138 -1.64 15.66 8.17
CA THR A 138 -1.71 15.33 9.59
C THR A 138 -2.30 13.94 9.83
N MET A 139 -2.45 13.55 11.10
CA MET A 139 -3.15 12.31 11.49
C MET A 139 -4.61 12.30 11.02
N ASP A 140 -5.28 13.45 11.01
CA ASP A 140 -6.69 13.55 10.59
C ASP A 140 -6.85 13.25 9.10
N ASP A 141 -5.88 13.64 8.28
CA ASP A 141 -5.83 13.32 6.85
C ASP A 141 -5.61 11.82 6.61
N TRP A 142 -4.78 11.17 7.42
CA TRP A 142 -4.62 9.71 7.38
C TRP A 142 -5.92 8.99 7.79
N ILE A 143 -6.63 9.51 8.80
CA ILE A 143 -7.94 8.98 9.22
C ILE A 143 -8.97 9.15 8.11
N ARG A 144 -9.02 10.30 7.44
CA ARG A 144 -9.88 10.56 6.27
C ARG A 144 -9.63 9.52 5.16
N ILE A 145 -8.37 9.33 4.75
CA ILE A 145 -8.00 8.34 3.71
C ILE A 145 -8.40 6.92 4.13
N ALA A 146 -8.12 6.52 5.37
CA ALA A 146 -8.46 5.18 5.85
C ALA A 146 -9.99 4.94 5.91
N MET A 147 -10.76 5.95 6.32
CA MET A 147 -12.23 5.88 6.35
C MET A 147 -12.85 5.89 4.95
N ASP A 148 -12.29 6.62 3.99
CA ASP A 148 -12.74 6.60 2.59
C ASP A 148 -12.46 5.24 1.93
N ILE A 149 -11.26 4.66 2.14
CA ILE A 149 -10.95 3.28 1.74
C ILE A 149 -11.96 2.30 2.36
N LYS A 150 -12.31 2.47 3.64
CA LYS A 150 -13.30 1.61 4.33
C LYS A 150 -14.71 1.75 3.78
N LYS A 151 -15.16 2.97 3.52
CA LYS A 151 -16.48 3.25 2.94
C LYS A 151 -16.62 2.59 1.56
N SER A 152 -15.56 2.65 0.76
CA SER A 152 -15.49 2.10 -0.59
C SER A 152 -15.00 0.65 -0.66
N TYR A 153 -14.78 -0.01 0.49
CA TYR A 153 -13.99 -1.24 0.55
C TYR A 153 -14.61 -2.39 -0.23
N GLU A 154 -15.94 -2.56 -0.20
CA GLU A 154 -16.60 -3.68 -0.88
C GLU A 154 -16.77 -3.46 -2.39
N GLU A 155 -16.87 -2.20 -2.85
CA GLU A 155 -17.11 -1.90 -4.26
C GLU A 155 -15.85 -2.03 -5.15
N PHE A 156 -14.67 -1.68 -4.62
CA PHE A 156 -13.44 -1.64 -5.38
C PHE A 156 -12.53 -2.83 -5.08
N ASN A 157 -11.77 -3.28 -6.08
CA ASN A 157 -10.81 -4.38 -5.97
C ASN A 157 -9.44 -3.93 -5.44
N GLY A 158 -9.08 -2.66 -5.65
CA GLY A 158 -7.84 -2.06 -5.19
C GLY A 158 -7.95 -0.54 -5.06
N PHE A 159 -6.97 0.06 -4.39
CA PHE A 159 -6.95 1.49 -4.04
C PHE A 159 -5.62 2.12 -4.43
N ILE A 160 -5.69 3.34 -4.95
CA ILE A 160 -4.54 4.19 -5.22
C ILE A 160 -4.74 5.50 -4.47
N VAL A 161 -3.73 5.97 -3.76
CA VAL A 161 -3.71 7.27 -3.09
C VAL A 161 -2.66 8.15 -3.76
N LEU A 162 -3.10 9.18 -4.47
CA LEU A 162 -2.22 10.16 -5.11
C LEU A 162 -1.85 11.25 -4.10
N HIS A 163 -0.56 11.34 -3.79
CA HIS A 163 -0.03 12.00 -2.60
C HIS A 163 1.28 12.75 -2.89
N GLY A 164 1.55 13.84 -2.16
CA GLY A 164 2.83 14.57 -2.26
C GLY A 164 4.00 13.75 -1.70
N THR A 165 5.18 13.84 -2.30
CA THR A 165 6.29 12.91 -1.98
C THR A 165 6.93 13.14 -0.61
N ASP A 166 6.85 14.33 -0.01
CA ASP A 166 7.60 14.67 1.21
C ASP A 166 7.23 13.83 2.43
N THR A 167 5.94 13.69 2.74
CA THR A 167 5.47 12.86 3.87
C THR A 167 4.91 11.50 3.45
N MET A 168 5.05 11.11 2.16
CA MET A 168 4.45 9.89 1.60
C MET A 168 4.79 8.61 2.39
N ALA A 169 6.03 8.47 2.86
CA ALA A 169 6.48 7.34 3.67
C ALA A 169 5.83 7.31 5.07
N TYR A 170 5.49 8.48 5.64
CA TYR A 170 4.76 8.58 6.91
C TYR A 170 3.31 8.12 6.71
N THR A 171 2.61 8.65 5.70
CA THR A 171 1.24 8.23 5.35
C THR A 171 1.18 6.72 5.05
N ALA A 172 2.15 6.19 4.30
CA ALA A 172 2.25 4.76 4.01
C ALA A 172 2.49 3.89 5.25
N SER A 173 3.26 4.40 6.21
CA SER A 173 3.48 3.71 7.49
C SER A 173 2.22 3.76 8.35
N ALA A 174 1.59 4.93 8.50
CA ALA A 174 0.36 5.11 9.27
C ALA A 174 -0.78 4.23 8.74
N LEU A 175 -1.11 4.32 7.45
CA LEU A 175 -2.15 3.50 6.83
C LEU A 175 -1.84 2.00 6.95
N SER A 176 -0.56 1.58 6.93
CA SER A 176 -0.19 0.18 7.14
C SER A 176 -0.51 -0.36 8.54
N PHE A 177 -0.65 0.50 9.55
CA PHE A 177 -1.13 0.10 10.88
C PHE A 177 -2.64 0.31 11.04
N MET A 178 -3.20 1.31 10.36
CA MET A 178 -4.63 1.63 10.46
C MET A 178 -5.51 0.62 9.72
N LEU A 179 -5.07 0.12 8.56
CA LEU A 179 -5.79 -0.81 7.70
C LEU A 179 -5.53 -2.26 8.13
N GLU A 180 -6.12 -2.66 9.25
CA GLU A 180 -5.98 -4.02 9.78
C GLU A 180 -6.83 -5.03 8.97
N ASN A 181 -6.31 -6.26 8.82
CA ASN A 181 -6.90 -7.32 8.00
C ASN A 181 -7.15 -6.87 6.54
N LEU A 182 -6.27 -6.01 6.02
CA LEU A 182 -6.27 -5.61 4.62
C LEU A 182 -6.11 -6.84 3.72
N GLY A 183 -7.01 -6.98 2.77
CA GLY A 183 -7.07 -8.08 1.79
C GLY A 183 -7.04 -7.59 0.34
N LYS A 184 -6.77 -6.30 0.13
CA LYS A 184 -6.77 -5.62 -1.17
C LYS A 184 -5.51 -4.76 -1.31
N THR A 185 -5.09 -4.52 -2.54
CA THR A 185 -3.87 -3.75 -2.83
C THR A 185 -4.12 -2.27 -2.61
N VAL A 186 -3.34 -1.63 -1.73
CA VAL A 186 -3.38 -0.18 -1.50
C VAL A 186 -2.03 0.41 -1.90
N ILE A 187 -2.00 1.22 -2.96
CA ILE A 187 -0.79 1.83 -3.52
C ILE A 187 -0.81 3.33 -3.27
N ILE A 188 0.20 3.85 -2.59
CA ILE A 188 0.42 5.29 -2.48
C ILE A 188 1.45 5.67 -3.54
N THR A 189 1.15 6.70 -4.33
CA THR A 189 2.06 7.16 -5.38
C THR A 189 1.93 8.66 -5.61
N GLY A 190 2.78 9.20 -6.45
CA GLY A 190 2.87 10.63 -6.73
C GLY A 190 3.90 10.85 -7.84
N SER A 191 4.52 12.02 -7.87
CA SER A 191 5.57 12.32 -8.84
C SER A 191 6.49 13.44 -8.37
N GLN A 192 7.64 13.55 -9.03
CA GLN A 192 8.54 14.71 -8.92
C GLN A 192 8.19 15.78 -9.98
N ILE A 193 7.58 15.37 -11.10
CA ILE A 193 7.11 16.26 -12.18
C ILE A 193 5.59 16.05 -12.35
N PRO A 194 4.75 17.11 -12.40
CA PRO A 194 3.30 16.93 -12.52
C PRO A 194 2.88 16.09 -13.73
N LEU A 195 1.77 15.36 -13.61
CA LEU A 195 1.19 14.49 -14.66
C LEU A 195 0.91 15.26 -15.97
N TYR A 196 0.71 16.56 -15.87
CA TYR A 196 0.34 17.43 -16.98
C TYR A 196 1.54 17.89 -17.85
N GLU A 197 2.76 17.83 -17.32
CA GLU A 197 3.99 18.28 -18.01
C GLU A 197 4.44 17.28 -19.09
N ALA A 198 4.99 17.76 -20.21
CA ALA A 198 5.28 16.91 -21.38
C ALA A 198 6.11 15.66 -21.04
N ARG A 199 7.19 15.83 -20.27
CA ARG A 199 7.94 14.75 -19.60
C ARG A 199 7.46 14.66 -18.16
N SER A 200 6.90 13.52 -17.73
CA SER A 200 6.38 13.34 -16.38
C SER A 200 6.51 11.91 -15.91
N ASP A 201 7.09 11.71 -14.71
CA ASP A 201 7.07 10.44 -13.99
C ASP A 201 5.68 10.11 -13.41
N GLY A 202 4.82 11.11 -13.26
CA GLY A 202 3.45 10.94 -12.73
C GLY A 202 2.54 10.11 -13.64
N ARG A 203 2.76 10.12 -14.96
CA ARG A 203 2.01 9.24 -15.88
C ARG A 203 2.39 7.78 -15.68
N ASP A 204 3.69 7.50 -15.68
CA ASP A 204 4.22 6.13 -15.52
C ASP A 204 3.85 5.58 -14.14
N ASN A 205 4.04 6.38 -13.08
CA ASN A 205 3.68 6.01 -11.71
C ASN A 205 2.16 5.72 -11.56
N LEU A 206 1.27 6.55 -12.14
CA LEU A 206 -0.18 6.29 -12.11
C LEU A 206 -0.56 5.04 -12.94
N MET A 207 -0.07 4.93 -14.18
CA MET A 207 -0.37 3.79 -15.06
C MET A 207 0.08 2.47 -14.43
N ASN A 208 1.30 2.43 -13.92
CA ASN A 208 1.85 1.27 -13.22
C ASN A 208 1.02 0.93 -11.95
N SER A 209 0.57 1.94 -11.20
CA SER A 209 -0.27 1.72 -10.03
C SER A 209 -1.64 1.14 -10.39
N LEU A 210 -2.27 1.62 -11.46
CA LEU A 210 -3.54 1.07 -11.98
C LEU A 210 -3.38 -0.38 -12.43
N ILE A 211 -2.31 -0.71 -13.14
CA ILE A 211 -1.99 -2.08 -13.55
C ILE A 211 -1.86 -3.00 -12.32
N ILE A 212 -1.06 -2.61 -11.32
CA ILE A 212 -0.81 -3.44 -10.15
C ILE A 212 -2.08 -3.59 -9.29
N ALA A 213 -2.74 -2.49 -8.92
CA ALA A 213 -3.94 -2.51 -8.09
C ALA A 213 -5.12 -3.24 -8.77
N GLY A 214 -5.20 -3.18 -10.09
CA GLY A 214 -6.27 -3.80 -10.88
C GLY A 214 -6.08 -5.29 -11.22
N ASN A 215 -4.85 -5.85 -11.13
CA ASN A 215 -4.59 -7.23 -11.58
C ASN A 215 -3.96 -8.14 -10.52
N TYR A 216 -3.31 -7.58 -9.50
CA TYR A 216 -2.51 -8.33 -8.54
C TYR A 216 -2.97 -8.07 -7.10
N CYS A 217 -3.29 -9.15 -6.37
CA CYS A 217 -3.63 -9.07 -4.96
C CYS A 217 -2.35 -9.10 -4.12
N ILE A 218 -1.93 -7.92 -3.66
CA ILE A 218 -0.82 -7.68 -2.74
C ILE A 218 -1.44 -7.01 -1.51
N PRO A 219 -1.85 -7.77 -0.47
CA PRO A 219 -2.70 -7.30 0.63
C PRO A 219 -1.91 -6.44 1.63
N GLU A 220 -1.41 -5.30 1.16
CA GLU A 220 -0.50 -4.41 1.87
C GLU A 220 -0.73 -2.95 1.46
N VAL A 221 -0.36 -2.02 2.35
CA VAL A 221 -0.10 -0.63 1.98
C VAL A 221 1.31 -0.55 1.42
N THR A 222 1.41 -0.01 0.21
CA THR A 222 2.62 -0.01 -0.61
C THR A 222 2.91 1.38 -1.17
N ILE A 223 4.15 1.61 -1.60
CA ILE A 223 4.50 2.77 -2.44
C ILE A 223 4.96 2.29 -3.79
N LEU A 224 4.41 2.87 -4.87
CA LEU A 224 4.93 2.69 -6.22
C LEU A 224 5.67 3.94 -6.67
N PHE A 225 6.94 3.78 -7.04
CA PHE A 225 7.77 4.85 -7.58
C PHE A 225 8.86 4.28 -8.47
N ASN A 226 9.13 4.91 -9.63
CA ASN A 226 10.23 4.54 -10.53
C ASN A 226 10.29 3.02 -10.83
N ASN A 227 9.18 2.50 -11.34
CA ASN A 227 9.00 1.09 -11.75
C ASN A 227 9.23 0.05 -10.62
N LYS A 228 9.15 0.46 -9.35
CA LYS A 228 9.29 -0.41 -8.18
C LYS A 228 8.09 -0.25 -7.25
N LEU A 229 7.53 -1.36 -6.78
CA LEU A 229 6.58 -1.40 -5.67
C LEU A 229 7.29 -1.82 -4.39
N PHE A 230 7.15 -1.03 -3.33
CA PHE A 230 7.75 -1.26 -2.02
C PHE A 230 6.67 -1.46 -0.96
N ARG A 231 6.94 -2.26 0.07
CA ARG A 231 6.13 -2.28 1.31
C ARG A 231 6.19 -0.90 1.96
N GLY A 232 5.05 -0.24 2.16
CA GLY A 232 4.96 1.16 2.56
C GLY A 232 5.75 1.47 3.84
N ASN A 233 5.51 0.70 4.89
CA ASN A 233 6.17 0.80 6.20
C ASN A 233 7.67 0.43 6.23
N ARG A 234 8.30 0.14 5.07
CA ARG A 234 9.75 -0.09 4.94
C ARG A 234 10.46 0.98 4.11
N THR A 235 9.73 1.98 3.61
CA THR A 235 10.28 3.01 2.73
C THR A 235 10.82 4.24 3.45
N SER A 236 11.66 5.00 2.75
CA SER A 236 11.99 6.39 3.08
C SER A 236 12.28 7.16 1.79
N LYS A 237 11.98 8.47 1.78
CA LYS A 237 12.42 9.37 0.69
C LYS A 237 13.92 9.61 0.82
N ILE A 238 14.67 9.34 -0.26
CA ILE A 238 16.14 9.43 -0.30
C ILE A 238 16.65 10.49 -1.28
N SER A 239 15.78 11.05 -2.12
CA SER A 239 16.16 12.11 -3.06
C SER A 239 15.07 13.17 -3.24
N THR A 240 15.49 14.42 -3.36
CA THR A 240 14.64 15.58 -3.64
C THR A 240 14.51 15.89 -5.13
N SER A 241 15.38 15.31 -5.98
CA SER A 241 15.48 15.65 -7.41
C SER A 241 15.54 14.44 -8.35
N SER A 242 15.91 13.26 -7.86
CA SER A 242 15.86 12.02 -8.65
C SER A 242 14.42 11.56 -8.82
N LEU A 243 14.12 10.98 -9.99
CA LEU A 243 12.91 10.19 -10.20
C LEU A 243 12.94 8.92 -9.34
N ASP A 244 14.14 8.40 -9.02
CA ASP A 244 14.32 7.35 -8.02
C ASP A 244 14.29 7.94 -6.59
N ALA A 245 13.14 8.49 -6.22
CA ALA A 245 12.98 9.30 -5.01
C ALA A 245 12.92 8.50 -3.70
N PHE A 246 12.55 7.21 -3.76
CA PHE A 246 12.29 6.36 -2.60
C PHE A 246 13.15 5.11 -2.58
N SER A 247 13.51 4.66 -1.38
CA SER A 247 14.21 3.40 -1.14
C SER A 247 13.57 2.62 0.00
N SER A 248 13.72 1.30 -0.05
CA SER A 248 13.40 0.38 1.04
C SER A 248 14.69 -0.36 1.41
N PRO A 249 15.49 0.16 2.35
CA PRO A 249 16.87 -0.31 2.55
C PRO A 249 16.93 -1.70 3.19
N ASN A 250 16.03 -2.00 4.13
CA ASN A 250 16.01 -3.26 4.90
C ASN A 250 15.01 -4.31 4.36
N LEU A 251 14.40 -4.08 3.18
CA LEU A 251 13.54 -5.06 2.49
C LEU A 251 13.54 -4.75 0.98
N PRO A 252 13.83 -5.71 0.08
CA PRO A 252 13.80 -5.46 -1.35
C PRO A 252 12.36 -5.13 -1.84
N PRO A 253 12.21 -4.54 -3.05
CA PRO A 253 10.91 -4.28 -3.65
C PRO A 253 10.05 -5.55 -3.73
N LEU A 254 8.74 -5.40 -3.51
CA LEU A 254 7.74 -6.46 -3.71
C LEU A 254 7.50 -6.72 -5.21
N VAL A 255 7.57 -5.67 -6.02
CA VAL A 255 7.43 -5.75 -7.48
C VAL A 255 8.52 -4.91 -8.16
N LYS A 256 9.03 -5.42 -9.29
CA LYS A 256 9.83 -4.67 -10.26
C LYS A 256 9.15 -4.73 -11.63
N MET A 257 8.91 -3.58 -12.22
CA MET A 257 8.34 -3.46 -13.57
C MET A 257 9.47 -3.23 -14.58
N GLY A 258 9.55 -4.13 -15.55
CA GLY A 258 10.40 -4.00 -16.73
C GLY A 258 9.59 -4.37 -17.97
N ILE A 259 10.20 -5.05 -18.94
CA ILE A 259 9.48 -5.67 -20.07
C ILE A 259 8.39 -6.63 -19.58
N SER A 260 8.62 -7.28 -18.44
CA SER A 260 7.63 -8.05 -17.71
C SER A 260 7.57 -7.64 -16.24
N ILE A 261 6.40 -7.83 -15.61
CA ILE A 261 6.16 -7.53 -14.20
C ILE A 261 6.67 -8.70 -13.34
N HIS A 262 7.63 -8.43 -12.47
CA HIS A 262 8.25 -9.42 -11.60
C HIS A 262 7.81 -9.19 -10.15
N ILE A 263 7.08 -10.15 -9.57
CA ILE A 263 6.55 -10.08 -8.20
C ILE A 263 7.28 -11.08 -7.30
N GLU A 264 7.84 -10.60 -6.20
CA GLU A 264 8.51 -11.44 -5.20
C GLU A 264 7.50 -11.94 -4.15
N TRP A 265 6.71 -12.94 -4.54
CA TRP A 265 5.66 -13.56 -3.73
C TRP A 265 6.14 -14.20 -2.42
N ARG A 266 7.46 -14.32 -2.18
CA ARG A 266 8.01 -14.75 -0.89
C ARG A 266 8.06 -13.60 0.13
N ASN A 267 8.16 -12.35 -0.34
CA ASN A 267 8.22 -11.17 0.51
C ASN A 267 6.85 -10.54 0.74
N VAL A 268 5.88 -10.75 -0.17
CA VAL A 268 4.48 -10.34 0.00
C VAL A 268 3.88 -10.98 1.25
N PHE A 269 3.22 -10.16 2.07
CA PHE A 269 2.54 -10.59 3.30
C PHE A 269 1.45 -11.62 3.00
N ARG A 270 1.32 -12.61 3.89
CA ARG A 270 0.33 -13.68 3.79
C ARG A 270 -0.49 -13.68 5.08
N PRO A 271 -1.78 -13.26 5.04
CA PRO A 271 -2.67 -13.38 6.18
C PRO A 271 -2.71 -14.82 6.69
N SER A 272 -2.58 -15.00 8.01
CA SER A 272 -2.63 -16.31 8.67
C SER A 272 -4.05 -16.73 9.08
N SER A 273 -4.99 -15.79 9.03
CA SER A 273 -6.41 -15.95 9.35
C SER A 273 -7.25 -15.15 8.34
N ILE A 274 -8.52 -15.54 8.19
CA ILE A 274 -9.52 -14.82 7.38
C ILE A 274 -10.35 -13.97 8.34
N GLU A 275 -9.81 -12.83 8.71
CA GLU A 275 -10.49 -11.85 9.55
C GLU A 275 -11.15 -10.75 8.71
N LYS A 276 -12.19 -10.11 9.25
CA LYS A 276 -12.83 -8.99 8.57
C LYS A 276 -11.93 -7.75 8.61
N PHE A 277 -11.81 -7.08 7.47
CA PHE A 277 -11.14 -5.79 7.34
C PHE A 277 -11.70 -4.74 8.32
N SER A 278 -10.80 -4.07 9.03
CA SER A 278 -11.07 -3.09 10.09
C SER A 278 -10.23 -1.82 9.87
N VAL A 279 -10.65 -0.70 10.49
CA VAL A 279 -9.87 0.55 10.48
C VAL A 279 -9.72 1.10 11.88
N HIS A 280 -8.47 1.24 12.31
CA HIS A 280 -8.09 1.95 13.53
C HIS A 280 -7.99 3.45 13.24
N SER A 281 -8.96 4.20 13.74
CA SER A 281 -9.06 5.67 13.57
C SER A 281 -8.68 6.46 14.83
N SER A 282 -8.47 5.78 15.97
CA SER A 282 -8.00 6.41 17.20
C SER A 282 -6.47 6.45 17.23
N LEU A 283 -5.88 7.51 16.68
CA LEU A 283 -4.44 7.75 16.71
C LEU A 283 -4.06 8.58 17.95
N ASN A 284 -2.87 8.33 18.51
CA ASN A 284 -2.35 9.09 19.63
C ASN A 284 -1.45 10.24 19.13
N HIS A 285 -1.88 11.48 19.37
CA HIS A 285 -1.16 12.69 18.95
C HIS A 285 0.05 13.01 19.86
N ASN A 286 0.13 12.43 21.06
CA ASN A 286 1.16 12.69 22.06
C ASN A 286 2.46 11.90 21.79
N VAL A 287 2.88 11.82 20.52
CA VAL A 287 4.07 11.08 20.08
C VAL A 287 5.10 12.01 19.44
N GLY A 288 6.38 11.78 19.74
CA GLY A 288 7.49 12.58 19.22
C GLY A 288 8.58 11.75 18.50
N LEU A 289 9.39 12.41 17.68
CA LEU A 289 10.65 11.86 17.16
C LEU A 289 11.81 12.71 17.69
N LEU A 290 12.68 12.10 18.50
CA LEU A 290 13.85 12.76 19.07
C LEU A 290 15.12 12.18 18.45
N ARG A 291 15.82 12.98 17.65
CA ARG A 291 17.13 12.60 17.09
C ARG A 291 18.27 13.03 18.01
N LEU A 292 19.04 12.07 18.51
CA LEU A 292 20.26 12.38 19.25
C LEU A 292 21.31 12.99 18.33
N PHE A 293 22.05 13.99 18.81
CA PHE A 293 23.22 14.53 18.14
C PHE A 293 24.32 14.83 19.18
N PRO A 294 25.61 14.83 18.79
CA PRO A 294 26.69 15.14 19.71
C PRO A 294 26.45 16.47 20.42
N SER A 295 26.72 16.51 21.72
CA SER A 295 26.47 17.68 22.59
C SER A 295 25.00 18.04 22.84
N ILE A 296 24.03 17.17 22.57
CA ILE A 296 22.65 17.37 23.05
C ILE A 296 22.62 17.54 24.59
N THR A 297 21.94 18.61 25.04
CA THR A 297 21.78 19.00 26.44
C THR A 297 20.66 18.22 27.11
N VAL A 298 20.75 17.97 28.42
CA VAL A 298 19.67 17.29 29.17
C VAL A 298 18.41 18.16 29.25
N GLU A 299 18.54 19.49 29.17
CA GLU A 299 17.45 20.46 29.15
C GLU A 299 16.56 20.28 27.91
N VAL A 300 17.15 20.08 26.73
CA VAL A 300 16.42 19.78 25.49
C VAL A 300 15.69 18.44 25.59
N VAL A 301 16.34 17.39 26.09
CA VAL A 301 15.72 16.06 26.27
C VAL A 301 14.58 16.12 27.31
N ARG A 302 14.75 16.92 28.38
CA ARG A 302 13.72 17.18 29.40
C ARG A 302 12.50 17.88 28.82
N ALA A 303 12.71 18.98 28.11
CA ALA A 303 11.65 19.75 27.49
C ALA A 303 10.89 18.89 26.47
N PHE A 304 11.62 18.14 25.63
CA PHE A 304 11.02 17.27 24.62
C PHE A 304 10.18 16.13 25.23
N LEU A 305 10.61 15.53 26.35
CA LEU A 305 9.90 14.42 27.00
C LEU A 305 8.90 14.87 28.08
N SER A 306 8.63 16.18 28.18
CA SER A 306 7.64 16.69 29.14
C SER A 306 6.21 16.34 28.71
N PRO A 307 5.25 16.27 29.64
CA PRO A 307 3.84 16.11 29.29
C PRO A 307 3.39 17.16 28.26
N PRO A 308 2.52 16.80 27.30
CA PRO A 308 1.69 15.61 27.29
C PRO A 308 2.31 14.36 26.64
N ILE A 309 3.60 14.35 26.25
CA ILE A 309 4.20 13.23 25.50
C ILE A 309 4.02 11.87 26.22
N GLU A 310 3.52 10.89 25.46
CA GLU A 310 3.25 9.50 25.86
C GLU A 310 4.11 8.50 25.08
N GLY A 311 4.65 8.87 23.91
CA GLY A 311 5.54 8.02 23.13
C GLY A 311 6.67 8.80 22.43
N VAL A 312 7.84 8.19 22.27
CA VAL A 312 8.95 8.78 21.52
C VAL A 312 9.72 7.75 20.70
N VAL A 313 9.96 8.06 19.42
CA VAL A 313 10.96 7.38 18.60
C VAL A 313 12.30 8.08 18.81
N LEU A 314 13.21 7.42 19.52
CA LEU A 314 14.55 7.92 19.81
C LEU A 314 15.52 7.45 18.72
N GLN A 315 15.97 8.36 17.85
CA GLN A 315 16.97 8.04 16.83
C GLN A 315 18.38 8.14 17.42
N THR A 316 19.05 7.00 17.61
CA THR A 316 20.37 6.83 18.23
C THR A 316 21.46 6.47 17.20
N TYR A 317 22.73 6.45 17.62
CA TYR A 317 23.86 6.30 16.68
C TYR A 317 24.14 4.84 16.30
N GLY A 318 24.58 4.60 15.06
CA GLY A 318 25.13 3.30 14.65
C GLY A 318 24.18 2.14 14.92
N ALA A 319 24.61 1.15 15.70
CA ALA A 319 23.81 -0.03 16.05
C ALA A 319 22.79 0.21 17.19
N GLY A 320 22.37 1.45 17.48
CA GLY A 320 21.39 1.75 18.52
C GLY A 320 21.94 2.45 19.78
N ASN A 321 23.12 3.07 19.67
CA ASN A 321 23.94 3.49 20.80
C ASN A 321 23.64 4.90 21.29
N GLY A 322 23.45 5.04 22.61
CA GLY A 322 23.43 6.32 23.33
C GLY A 322 24.81 6.70 23.91
N PRO A 323 25.00 7.96 24.34
CA PRO A 323 26.25 8.44 24.93
C PRO A 323 26.44 7.93 26.37
N SER A 324 26.96 6.70 26.55
CA SER A 324 27.04 5.97 27.85
C SER A 324 27.58 6.75 29.05
N GLN A 325 28.51 7.69 28.86
CA GLN A 325 29.07 8.51 29.94
C GLN A 325 28.08 9.59 30.46
N ARG A 326 27.04 9.94 29.70
CA ARG A 326 26.03 10.97 30.04
C ARG A 326 24.87 10.37 30.84
N LYS A 327 25.15 10.01 32.10
CA LYS A 327 24.15 9.46 33.04
C LYS A 327 22.91 10.36 33.18
N ASP A 328 23.11 11.67 33.11
CA ASP A 328 22.06 12.69 33.13
C ASP A 328 21.00 12.52 32.03
N LEU A 329 21.41 12.09 30.83
CA LEU A 329 20.48 11.81 29.73
C LEU A 329 19.69 10.51 29.97
N PHE A 330 20.36 9.44 30.41
CA PHE A 330 19.68 8.18 30.74
C PHE A 330 18.73 8.32 31.93
N ASP A 331 19.07 9.13 32.93
CA ASP A 331 18.20 9.37 34.07
C ASP A 331 16.95 10.16 33.66
N GLU A 332 17.03 11.06 32.66
CA GLU A 332 15.84 11.66 32.07
C GLU A 332 14.98 10.65 31.29
N LEU A 333 15.58 9.79 30.46
CA LEU A 333 14.85 8.71 29.77
C LEU A 333 14.14 7.78 30.77
N LYS A 334 14.81 7.41 31.87
CA LYS A 334 14.22 6.65 32.98
C LYS A 334 13.12 7.43 33.72
N ARG A 335 13.19 8.76 33.79
CA ARG A 335 12.11 9.58 34.37
C ARG A 335 10.91 9.64 33.44
N ALA A 336 11.12 9.76 32.12
CA ALA A 336 10.06 9.69 31.12
C ALA A 336 9.35 8.32 31.14
N ASN A 337 10.11 7.22 31.08
CA ASN A 337 9.54 5.86 31.17
C ASN A 337 8.75 5.65 32.48
N ARG A 338 9.24 6.17 33.64
CA ARG A 338 8.49 6.14 34.91
C ARG A 338 7.21 6.99 34.93
N ARG A 339 7.04 7.94 34.01
CA ARG A 339 5.77 8.65 33.79
C ARG A 339 4.82 7.91 32.83
N GLY A 340 5.24 6.76 32.27
CA GLY A 340 4.49 6.00 31.27
C GLY A 340 4.89 6.27 29.82
N VAL A 341 5.94 7.08 29.56
CA VAL A 341 6.38 7.38 28.19
C VAL A 341 7.05 6.18 27.55
N ILE A 342 6.46 5.65 26.48
CA ILE A 342 7.04 4.55 25.69
C ILE A 342 8.19 5.08 24.85
N ILE A 343 9.37 4.44 24.95
CA ILE A 343 10.57 4.83 24.20
C ILE A 343 10.91 3.72 23.20
N VAL A 344 10.93 4.05 21.91
CA VAL A 344 11.33 3.15 20.82
C VAL A 344 12.69 3.57 20.29
N ASN A 345 13.71 2.75 20.53
CA ASN A 345 15.05 2.99 20.00
C ASN A 345 15.12 2.63 18.50
N CYS A 346 15.57 3.56 17.67
CA CYS A 346 15.80 3.36 16.24
C CYS A 346 17.18 3.86 15.84
N THR A 347 17.83 3.19 14.90
CA THR A 347 19.11 3.68 14.36
C THR A 347 18.89 4.91 13.47
N GLN A 348 19.86 5.82 13.49
CA GLN A 348 20.00 6.92 12.52
C GLN A 348 20.51 6.46 11.15
N CYS A 349 21.06 5.25 11.04
CA CYS A 349 21.56 4.67 9.80
C CYS A 349 20.38 4.23 8.92
N SER A 350 20.51 4.43 7.60
CA SER A 350 19.48 3.99 6.65
C SER A 350 19.38 2.47 6.50
N LEU A 351 20.49 1.74 6.70
CA LEU A 351 20.58 0.30 6.56
C LEU A 351 21.04 -0.34 7.88
N GLY A 352 20.51 -1.52 8.20
CA GLY A 352 20.84 -2.28 9.40
C GLY A 352 19.73 -2.27 10.46
N GLN A 353 20.09 -2.70 11.67
CA GLN A 353 19.18 -2.86 12.81
C GLN A 353 19.82 -2.33 14.10
N VAL A 354 19.00 -2.12 15.13
CA VAL A 354 19.48 -1.92 16.51
C VAL A 354 19.96 -3.26 17.06
N ASP A 355 21.12 -3.27 17.73
CA ASP A 355 21.79 -4.45 18.24
C ASP A 355 22.14 -4.28 19.75
N PRO A 356 21.50 -5.04 20.66
CA PRO A 356 21.73 -4.95 22.11
C PRO A 356 23.02 -5.65 22.59
N SER A 357 23.89 -6.10 21.69
CA SER A 357 25.20 -6.66 22.05
C SER A 357 26.18 -5.60 22.58
N TYR A 358 26.04 -4.35 22.15
CA TYR A 358 26.86 -3.24 22.64
C TYR A 358 26.44 -2.80 24.04
N GLU A 359 27.41 -2.54 24.93
CA GLU A 359 27.16 -2.04 26.29
C GLU A 359 26.31 -0.76 26.28
N THR A 360 26.57 0.13 25.32
CA THR A 360 25.82 1.37 25.06
C THR A 360 24.42 1.18 24.49
N GLY A 361 24.11 0.00 23.95
CA GLY A 361 22.78 -0.37 23.42
C GLY A 361 21.88 -1.04 24.46
N ARG A 362 22.44 -1.60 25.55
CA ARG A 362 21.67 -2.22 26.65
C ARG A 362 21.06 -1.23 27.65
N VAL A 363 21.42 0.05 27.55
CA VAL A 363 21.05 1.10 28.52
C VAL A 363 20.00 2.07 27.97
N CYS A 364 19.67 1.96 26.67
CA CYS A 364 18.65 2.75 25.98
C CYS A 364 17.28 2.04 25.97
#